data_AF-A0A8J8APR1-F1
#
_entry.id   AF-A0A8J8APR1-F1
#
_cell.length_a   1.000
_cell.length_b   1.000
_cell.length_c   1.000
_cell.angle_alpha   90.00
_cell.angle_beta   90.00
_cell.angle_gamma   90.00
#
_symmetry.space_group_name_H-M   'P 1'
#
loop_
_entity.id
_entity.type
_entity.pdbx_description
1 polymer ?
#
loop_
_entity_poly.entity_id
_entity_poly.type
_entity_poly.pdbx_seq_one_letter_code
_entity_poly.pdbx_strand_id
1 'polypeptide(L)'
;MMWKKALSIIFGLMMLAVPVTFKPVSAADGTIVILVSNNEADCALANYIANLTVNVVVIKTPWGVYDPNVTAEIISYAPDEVIIIGGPVAVPEEYAEDLQNLGITVERWWGENRYETDLAFIKNATVKFQLQLQNRVILVAGTDLAGIEKALQLAIQERAMIILVNQTTNITRIMEKLRIRTGNFTTVETPYVNQTMLRIHEQLRKQFKECNCTKVQVNMTAERALEAIQIAEEKINTAKELAENATNPAIENLLAIAEKQLEDAKDAYNTGKYGLAYGLAIAAKSKAEVVIRLAGEDIRKMIAKNTKMRLEREIVRIEAQIRVMERLGVNVTVALQLMEQIKAAIRNGDYDTAQELMVKLREQLRTCYMGGKDIIKEKSHMPVGGRRKP
;
A
#
# COMPACT_ATOMS: atom_id res chain seq x y z
N MET A 1 -21.12 -38.82 61.92
CA MET A 1 -19.68 -38.77 62.28
C MET A 1 -18.90 -39.55 61.23
N MET A 2 -18.58 -38.97 60.08
CA MET A 2 -17.74 -37.78 59.85
C MET A 2 -16.27 -38.09 60.06
N TRP A 3 -15.50 -37.68 59.06
CA TRP A 3 -14.05 -37.47 59.08
C TRP A 3 -13.15 -38.57 58.55
N LYS A 4 -13.45 -39.15 57.38
CA LYS A 4 -12.41 -39.74 56.50
C LYS A 4 -12.76 -39.61 55.01
N LYS A 5 -13.01 -38.39 54.51
CA LYS A 5 -12.97 -38.04 53.06
C LYS A 5 -12.84 -36.52 52.90
N ALA A 6 -11.64 -35.97 53.12
CA ALA A 6 -11.33 -34.57 52.79
C ALA A 6 -9.81 -34.34 52.82
N LEU A 7 -9.06 -34.90 51.85
CA LEU A 7 -7.64 -34.56 51.68
C LEU A 7 -7.10 -34.94 50.29
N SER A 8 -7.89 -34.69 49.24
CA SER A 8 -7.45 -34.94 47.85
C SER A 8 -8.05 -33.95 46.83
N ILE A 9 -8.36 -32.72 47.24
CA ILE A 9 -8.75 -31.63 46.32
C ILE A 9 -8.22 -30.28 46.87
N ILE A 10 -6.91 -30.15 47.08
CA ILE A 10 -6.23 -28.85 47.19
C ILE A 10 -4.84 -28.95 46.52
N PHE A 11 -4.80 -29.52 45.31
CA PHE A 11 -3.60 -29.52 44.46
C PHE A 11 -3.95 -29.18 43.00
N GLY A 12 -4.99 -28.36 42.81
CA GLY A 12 -5.51 -28.02 41.48
C GLY A 12 -5.96 -26.56 41.33
N LEU A 13 -5.54 -25.66 42.21
CA LEU A 13 -5.96 -24.25 42.17
C LEU A 13 -4.88 -23.31 42.72
N MET A 14 -3.64 -23.51 42.27
CA MET A 14 -2.54 -22.57 42.50
C MET A 14 -1.69 -22.42 41.24
N MET A 15 -2.35 -22.31 40.09
CA MET A 15 -1.82 -21.52 38.98
C MET A 15 -2.10 -20.07 39.35
N LEU A 16 -1.08 -19.42 39.87
CA LEU A 16 -1.01 -17.97 40.03
C LEU A 16 -1.58 -17.33 38.76
N ALA A 17 -2.76 -16.75 38.88
CA ALA A 17 -3.21 -15.71 37.99
C ALA A 17 -2.17 -14.59 38.10
N VAL A 18 -1.16 -14.61 37.24
CA VAL A 18 -0.44 -13.39 36.91
C VAL A 18 -1.53 -12.51 36.30
N PRO A 19 -1.96 -11.43 36.95
CA PRO A 19 -2.76 -10.46 36.26
C PRO A 19 -1.90 -10.02 35.08
N VAL A 20 -2.26 -10.46 33.87
CA VAL A 20 -1.82 -9.82 32.64
C VAL A 20 -2.40 -8.43 32.75
N THR A 21 -1.62 -7.56 33.39
CA THR A 21 -1.89 -6.15 33.46
C THR A 21 -1.58 -5.70 32.06
N PHE A 22 -2.57 -5.78 31.17
CA PHE A 22 -2.58 -4.94 30.00
C PHE A 22 -2.50 -3.53 30.57
N LYS A 23 -1.29 -2.97 30.63
CA LYS A 23 -1.17 -1.53 30.70
C LYS A 23 -2.07 -1.06 29.57
N PRO A 24 -3.13 -0.28 29.83
CA PRO A 24 -3.70 0.48 28.74
C PRO A 24 -2.50 1.20 28.15
N VAL A 25 -2.22 0.95 26.87
CA VAL A 25 -1.36 1.83 26.11
C VAL A 25 -2.09 3.16 26.25
N SER A 26 -1.61 3.98 27.19
CA SER A 26 -1.93 5.38 27.23
C SER A 26 -1.79 5.83 25.78
N ALA A 27 -2.82 6.46 25.23
CA ALA A 27 -2.72 7.12 23.94
C ALA A 27 -1.53 8.09 24.01
N ALA A 28 -0.37 7.59 23.63
CA ALA A 28 0.90 8.26 23.63
C ALA A 28 1.22 8.38 22.14
N ASP A 29 0.91 9.55 21.57
CA ASP A 29 1.66 10.26 20.52
C ASP A 29 2.44 9.45 19.45
N GLY A 30 2.01 8.25 19.10
CA GLY A 30 2.61 7.42 18.07
C GLY A 30 1.97 7.71 16.72
N THR A 31 2.72 8.32 15.81
CA THR A 31 2.32 8.45 14.41
C THR A 31 2.36 7.07 13.74
N ILE A 32 1.22 6.62 13.23
CA ILE A 32 1.15 5.43 12.37
C ILE A 32 1.34 5.91 10.92
N VAL A 33 2.35 5.37 10.26
CA VAL A 33 2.55 5.63 8.82
C VAL A 33 1.96 4.47 8.02
N ILE A 34 1.13 4.79 7.04
CA ILE A 34 0.68 3.84 6.02
C ILE A 34 1.46 4.13 4.74
N LEU A 35 2.30 3.18 4.33
CA LEU A 35 2.96 3.19 3.03
C LEU A 35 2.10 2.43 2.01
N VAL A 36 1.77 3.08 0.90
CA VAL A 36 0.96 2.47 -0.16
C VAL A 36 1.48 2.90 -1.52
N SER A 37 1.26 2.09 -2.55
CA SER A 37 1.55 2.51 -3.91
C SER A 37 0.58 3.60 -4.38
N ASN A 38 0.96 4.39 -5.38
CA ASN A 38 0.08 5.32 -6.05
C ASN A 38 -0.95 4.65 -7.01
N ASN A 39 -1.16 3.34 -6.89
CA ASN A 39 -2.28 2.65 -7.53
C ASN A 39 -3.57 2.91 -6.75
N GLU A 40 -4.65 3.15 -7.47
CA GLU A 40 -5.88 3.76 -6.96
C GLU A 40 -6.64 2.86 -6.02
N ALA A 41 -6.63 1.54 -6.27
CA ALA A 41 -7.35 0.57 -5.45
C ALA A 41 -6.82 0.58 -4.00
N ASP A 42 -5.53 0.24 -3.84
CA ASP A 42 -4.89 0.17 -2.52
C ASP A 42 -4.79 1.57 -1.87
N CYS A 43 -4.53 2.61 -2.67
CA CYS A 43 -4.44 3.99 -2.18
C CYS A 43 -5.79 4.50 -1.65
N ALA A 44 -6.91 4.17 -2.29
CA ALA A 44 -8.23 4.53 -1.78
C ALA A 44 -8.50 3.91 -0.40
N LEU A 45 -8.09 2.66 -0.19
CA LEU A 45 -8.19 1.99 1.12
C LEU A 45 -7.31 2.67 2.19
N ALA A 46 -6.08 3.05 1.84
CA ALA A 46 -5.22 3.82 2.75
C ALA A 46 -5.86 5.17 3.15
N ASN A 47 -6.36 5.92 2.16
CA ASN A 47 -7.02 7.21 2.37
C ASN A 47 -8.31 7.07 3.19
N TYR A 48 -9.03 5.95 3.03
CA TYR A 48 -10.23 5.65 3.81
C TYR A 48 -9.90 5.61 5.30
N ILE A 49 -8.85 4.91 5.72
CA ILE A 49 -8.43 4.86 7.13
C ILE A 49 -7.98 6.21 7.65
N ALA A 50 -7.19 6.93 6.87
CA ALA A 50 -6.68 8.24 7.26
C ALA A 50 -7.81 9.26 7.50
N ASN A 51 -8.97 9.09 6.84
CA ASN A 51 -10.15 9.92 7.08
C ASN A 51 -10.98 9.47 8.30
N LEU A 52 -10.87 8.21 8.71
CA LEU A 52 -11.63 7.65 9.84
C LEU A 52 -10.84 7.63 11.16
N THR A 53 -9.53 7.83 11.10
CA THR A 53 -8.62 7.63 12.24
C THR A 53 -7.70 8.84 12.41
N VAL A 54 -7.42 9.21 13.65
CA VAL A 54 -6.43 10.25 13.98
C VAL A 54 -5.01 9.68 13.96
N ASN A 55 -3.99 10.53 13.76
CA ASN A 55 -2.57 10.19 13.82
C ASN A 55 -2.11 9.14 12.78
N VAL A 56 -2.82 9.05 11.66
CA VAL A 56 -2.42 8.24 10.49
C VAL A 56 -1.88 9.16 9.40
N VAL A 57 -0.65 8.90 8.95
CA VAL A 57 -0.03 9.59 7.80
C VAL A 57 0.06 8.61 6.65
N VAL A 58 -0.50 8.97 5.49
CA VAL A 58 -0.41 8.15 4.28
C VAL A 58 0.72 8.68 3.41
N ILE A 59 1.69 7.81 3.13
CA ILE A 59 2.81 8.09 2.24
C ILE A 59 2.67 7.21 1.00
N LYS A 60 2.81 7.82 -0.17
CA LYS A 60 2.62 7.16 -1.46
C LYS A 60 3.98 6.91 -2.13
N THR A 61 4.16 5.71 -2.67
CA THR A 61 5.29 5.38 -3.56
C THR A 61 4.80 5.18 -5.00
N PRO A 62 5.63 5.46 -6.02
CA PRO A 62 5.38 4.93 -7.35
C PRO A 62 5.13 3.40 -7.32
N TRP A 63 4.12 2.94 -8.05
CA TRP A 63 3.79 1.52 -8.13
C TRP A 63 4.93 0.71 -8.76
N GLY A 64 5.40 -0.31 -8.04
CA GLY A 64 6.41 -1.27 -8.49
C GLY A 64 7.83 -0.73 -8.63
N VAL A 65 8.05 0.54 -8.28
CA VAL A 65 9.35 1.20 -8.35
C VAL A 65 9.74 1.68 -6.95
N TYR A 66 10.97 1.38 -6.57
CA TYR A 66 11.53 1.81 -5.30
C TYR A 66 12.15 3.20 -5.48
N ASP A 67 11.78 4.13 -4.60
CA ASP A 67 12.35 5.47 -4.49
C ASP A 67 12.93 5.66 -3.07
N PRO A 68 14.25 5.83 -2.93
CA PRO A 68 14.88 5.99 -1.62
C PRO A 68 14.39 7.24 -0.87
N ASN A 69 13.86 8.24 -1.57
CA ASN A 69 13.33 9.44 -0.94
C ASN A 69 12.02 9.17 -0.18
N VAL A 70 11.26 8.14 -0.56
CA VAL A 70 10.04 7.75 0.17
C VAL A 70 10.40 7.15 1.53
N THR A 71 11.43 6.29 1.60
CA THR A 71 11.97 5.82 2.88
C THR A 71 12.46 6.98 3.73
N ALA A 72 13.17 7.94 3.11
CA ALA A 72 13.63 9.14 3.80
C ALA A 72 12.47 10.00 4.33
N GLU A 73 11.38 10.11 3.58
CA GLU A 73 10.15 10.78 4.01
C GLU A 73 9.53 10.06 5.23
N ILE A 74 9.39 8.74 5.18
CA ILE A 74 8.88 7.94 6.31
C ILE A 74 9.72 8.15 7.57
N ILE A 75 11.06 8.14 7.44
CA ILE A 75 11.99 8.40 8.56
C ILE A 75 11.73 9.77 9.21
N SER A 76 11.37 10.78 8.42
CA SER A 76 11.12 12.14 8.94
C SER A 76 9.91 12.24 9.88
N TYR A 77 9.02 11.25 9.88
CA TYR A 77 7.92 11.13 10.83
C TYR A 77 8.29 10.35 12.10
N ALA A 78 9.50 9.78 12.18
CA ALA A 78 9.97 8.90 13.25
C ALA A 78 8.93 7.87 13.75
N PRO A 79 8.24 7.13 12.86
CA PRO A 79 7.19 6.20 13.27
C PRO A 79 7.75 5.07 14.13
N ASP A 80 6.94 4.55 15.04
CA ASP A 80 7.22 3.29 15.73
C ASP A 80 6.78 2.09 14.88
N GLU A 81 5.77 2.31 14.02
CA GLU A 81 5.17 1.31 13.16
C GLU A 81 4.84 1.88 11.77
N VAL A 82 5.10 1.07 10.75
CA VAL A 82 4.68 1.32 9.36
C VAL A 82 3.79 0.16 8.90
N ILE A 83 2.63 0.50 8.36
CA ILE A 83 1.74 -0.46 7.70
C ILE A 83 1.93 -0.30 6.19
N ILE A 84 2.33 -1.36 5.51
CA ILE A 84 2.39 -1.40 4.05
C ILE A 84 1.11 -1.99 3.51
N ILE A 85 0.40 -1.26 2.63
CA ILE A 85 -0.76 -1.78 1.90
C ILE A 85 -0.32 -2.09 0.47
N GLY A 86 -0.46 -3.36 0.08
CA GLY A 86 -0.07 -3.86 -1.24
C GLY A 86 1.09 -4.85 -1.19
N GLY A 87 1.10 -5.77 -2.17
CA GLY A 87 2.12 -6.80 -2.29
C GLY A 87 3.47 -6.26 -2.77
N PRO A 88 4.54 -7.11 -2.77
CA PRO A 88 5.90 -6.71 -3.15
C PRO A 88 6.03 -6.24 -4.61
N VAL A 89 5.06 -6.60 -5.47
CA VAL A 89 4.98 -6.11 -6.85
C VAL A 89 4.53 -4.65 -6.90
N ALA A 90 3.64 -4.23 -6.00
CA ALA A 90 3.09 -2.88 -5.96
C ALA A 90 3.91 -1.93 -5.08
N VAL A 91 4.35 -2.43 -3.92
CA VAL A 91 5.22 -1.74 -2.97
C VAL A 91 6.46 -2.61 -2.75
N PRO A 92 7.58 -2.32 -3.44
CA PRO A 92 8.81 -3.11 -3.41
C PRO A 92 9.27 -3.52 -2.00
N GLU A 93 9.89 -4.70 -1.89
CA GLU A 93 10.31 -5.28 -0.61
C GLU A 93 11.42 -4.46 0.07
N GLU A 94 12.20 -3.74 -0.73
CA GLU A 94 13.25 -2.83 -0.28
C GLU A 94 12.74 -1.78 0.74
N TYR A 95 11.48 -1.36 0.65
CA TYR A 95 10.88 -0.48 1.66
C TYR A 95 10.77 -1.17 3.03
N ALA A 96 10.27 -2.41 3.06
CA ALA A 96 10.15 -3.17 4.30
C ALA A 96 11.52 -3.47 4.91
N GLU A 97 12.48 -3.90 4.07
CA GLU A 97 13.86 -4.14 4.48
C GLU A 97 14.50 -2.91 5.13
N ASP A 98 14.41 -1.74 4.48
CA ASP A 98 15.00 -0.51 4.99
C ASP A 98 14.43 -0.11 6.34
N LEU A 99 13.10 -0.13 6.47
CA LEU A 99 12.41 0.25 7.70
C LEU A 99 12.72 -0.74 8.83
N GLN A 100 12.73 -2.04 8.54
CA GLN A 100 13.07 -3.08 9.53
C GLN A 100 14.54 -2.99 9.97
N ASN A 101 15.47 -2.68 9.05
CA ASN A 101 16.88 -2.46 9.38
C ASN A 101 17.07 -1.31 10.37
N LEU A 102 16.22 -0.28 10.32
CA LEU A 102 16.19 0.82 11.30
C LEU A 102 15.53 0.44 12.63
N GLY A 103 14.96 -0.78 12.73
CA GLY A 103 14.24 -1.24 13.91
C GLY A 103 12.78 -0.79 13.98
N ILE A 104 12.20 -0.30 12.88
CA ILE A 104 10.78 0.06 12.79
C ILE A 104 9.96 -1.22 12.61
N THR A 105 8.82 -1.30 13.31
CA THR A 105 7.89 -2.43 13.13
C THR A 105 7.19 -2.27 11.79
N VAL A 106 7.22 -3.29 10.93
CA VAL A 106 6.55 -3.26 9.63
C VAL A 106 5.52 -4.37 9.55
N GLU A 107 4.27 -3.99 9.27
CA GLU A 107 3.16 -4.90 8.99
C GLU A 107 2.76 -4.75 7.52
N ARG A 108 2.61 -5.85 6.75
CA ARG A 108 2.17 -5.78 5.34
C ARG A 108 0.80 -6.40 5.16
N TRP A 109 -0.15 -5.61 4.66
CA TRP A 109 -1.51 -6.02 4.33
C TRP A 109 -1.65 -6.18 2.82
N TRP A 110 -1.72 -7.42 2.35
CA TRP A 110 -1.69 -7.71 0.93
C TRP A 110 -2.30 -9.08 0.58
N GLY A 111 -2.56 -9.28 -0.71
CA GLY A 111 -2.77 -10.58 -1.32
C GLY A 111 -2.29 -10.59 -2.78
N GLU A 112 -2.54 -11.68 -3.51
CA GLU A 112 -1.99 -11.88 -4.87
C GLU A 112 -2.50 -10.87 -5.90
N ASN A 113 -3.61 -10.19 -5.58
CA ASN A 113 -4.25 -9.21 -6.42
C ASN A 113 -4.99 -8.16 -5.56
N ARG A 114 -5.43 -7.07 -6.19
CA ARG A 114 -6.13 -5.97 -5.51
C ARG A 114 -7.38 -6.38 -4.72
N TYR A 115 -8.07 -7.44 -5.14
CA TYR A 115 -9.26 -7.95 -4.46
C TYR A 115 -8.88 -8.68 -3.17
N GLU A 116 -7.78 -9.44 -3.18
CA GLU A 116 -7.28 -10.08 -1.97
C GLU A 116 -6.62 -9.08 -1.00
N THR A 117 -5.90 -8.08 -1.53
CA THR A 117 -5.40 -6.96 -0.72
C THR A 117 -6.54 -6.22 -0.03
N ASP A 118 -7.63 -5.93 -0.74
CA ASP A 118 -8.83 -5.32 -0.15
C ASP A 118 -9.42 -6.17 0.99
N LEU A 119 -9.58 -7.48 0.80
CA LEU A 119 -10.06 -8.37 1.86
C LEU A 119 -9.11 -8.46 3.07
N ALA A 120 -7.79 -8.47 2.83
CA ALA A 120 -6.79 -8.46 3.89
C ALA A 120 -6.82 -7.13 4.67
N PHE A 121 -6.90 -6.03 3.93
CA PHE A 121 -7.05 -4.68 4.48
C PHE A 121 -8.30 -4.58 5.36
N ILE A 122 -9.49 -4.94 4.86
CA ILE A 122 -10.74 -4.86 5.64
C ILE A 122 -10.62 -5.62 6.96
N LYS A 123 -10.10 -6.85 6.91
CA LYS A 123 -9.94 -7.70 8.08
C LYS A 123 -9.01 -7.07 9.11
N ASN A 124 -7.84 -6.60 8.67
CA ASN A 124 -6.81 -6.10 9.58
C ASN A 124 -7.14 -4.70 10.09
N ALA A 125 -7.61 -3.80 9.21
CA ALA A 125 -7.95 -2.42 9.57
C ALA A 125 -9.10 -2.35 10.59
N THR A 126 -10.14 -3.18 10.44
CA THR A 126 -11.27 -3.21 11.38
C THR A 126 -10.82 -3.58 12.79
N VAL A 127 -9.84 -4.49 12.92
CA VAL A 127 -9.29 -4.90 14.21
C VAL A 127 -8.30 -3.87 14.75
N LYS A 128 -7.32 -3.46 13.93
CA LYS A 128 -6.21 -2.58 14.37
C LYS A 128 -6.70 -1.19 14.76
N PHE A 129 -7.60 -0.61 13.96
CA PHE A 129 -8.14 0.73 14.18
C PHE A 129 -9.49 0.75 14.88
N GLN A 130 -10.02 -0.42 15.28
CA GLN A 130 -11.31 -0.58 15.97
C GLN A 130 -12.45 0.17 15.25
N LEU A 131 -12.46 0.10 13.91
CA LEU A 131 -13.35 0.89 13.07
C LEU A 131 -14.81 0.58 13.37
N GLN A 132 -15.57 1.61 13.73
CA GLN A 132 -17.01 1.53 13.90
C GLN A 132 -17.69 1.73 12.53
N LEU A 133 -17.74 0.65 11.75
CA LEU A 133 -18.41 0.63 10.44
C LEU A 133 -19.90 0.40 10.59
N GLN A 134 -20.68 1.06 9.74
CA GLN A 134 -22.11 0.81 9.60
C GLN A 134 -22.33 -0.51 8.84
N ASN A 135 -23.50 -1.11 9.03
CA ASN A 135 -23.89 -2.35 8.36
C ASN A 135 -24.29 -2.11 6.88
N ARG A 136 -23.39 -1.50 6.10
CA ARG A 136 -23.52 -1.08 4.70
C ARG A 136 -22.27 -1.46 3.92
N VAL A 137 -22.46 -1.95 2.70
CA VAL A 137 -21.38 -2.39 1.82
C VAL A 137 -21.46 -1.65 0.49
N ILE A 138 -20.35 -1.07 0.07
CA ILE A 138 -20.18 -0.43 -1.23
C ILE A 138 -19.39 -1.36 -2.14
N LEU A 139 -20.00 -1.79 -3.24
CA LEU A 139 -19.38 -2.64 -4.26
C LEU A 139 -18.94 -1.80 -5.45
N VAL A 140 -17.68 -1.92 -5.83
CA VAL A 140 -17.10 -1.16 -6.95
C VAL A 140 -16.12 -2.02 -7.74
N ALA A 141 -16.11 -1.87 -9.06
CA ALA A 141 -15.16 -2.61 -9.88
C ALA A 141 -13.72 -2.18 -9.55
N GLY A 142 -12.85 -3.13 -9.23
CA GLY A 142 -11.48 -2.84 -8.77
C GLY A 142 -10.57 -2.19 -9.80
N THR A 143 -10.97 -2.11 -11.06
CA THR A 143 -10.23 -1.47 -12.16
C THR A 143 -10.82 -0.12 -12.58
N ASP A 144 -11.88 0.34 -11.91
CA ASP A 144 -12.60 1.55 -12.27
C ASP A 144 -12.15 2.74 -11.43
N LEU A 145 -11.27 3.58 -11.96
CA LEU A 145 -10.68 4.73 -11.26
C LEU A 145 -11.74 5.67 -10.67
N ALA A 146 -12.64 6.19 -11.52
CA ALA A 146 -13.73 7.08 -11.13
C ALA A 146 -14.76 6.38 -10.24
N GLY A 147 -14.97 5.07 -10.46
CA GLY A 147 -15.79 4.26 -9.56
C GLY A 147 -15.20 4.20 -8.15
N ILE A 148 -13.90 3.89 -8.02
CA ILE A 148 -13.20 3.75 -6.75
C ILE A 148 -13.17 5.09 -6.01
N GLU A 149 -12.91 6.20 -6.71
CA GLU A 149 -12.98 7.55 -6.16
C GLU A 149 -14.36 7.83 -5.54
N LYS A 150 -15.44 7.54 -6.30
CA LYS A 150 -16.81 7.74 -5.80
C LYS A 150 -17.15 6.79 -4.65
N ALA A 151 -16.69 5.55 -4.70
CA ALA A 151 -16.87 4.58 -3.63
C ALA A 151 -16.19 5.02 -2.34
N LEU A 152 -14.97 5.56 -2.42
CA LEU A 152 -14.25 6.14 -1.29
C LEU A 152 -15.04 7.29 -0.65
N GLN A 153 -15.55 8.22 -1.47
CA GLN A 153 -16.37 9.34 -0.97
C GLN A 153 -17.58 8.84 -0.17
N LEU A 154 -18.34 7.91 -0.73
CA LEU A 154 -19.53 7.33 -0.09
C LEU A 154 -19.16 6.54 1.16
N ALA A 155 -18.05 5.80 1.14
CA ALA A 155 -17.61 5.00 2.26
C ALA A 155 -17.25 5.85 3.48
N ILE A 156 -16.60 7.00 3.26
CA ILE A 156 -16.27 7.95 4.32
C ILE A 156 -17.57 8.56 4.89
N GLN A 157 -18.46 9.03 4.02
CA GLN A 157 -19.72 9.67 4.42
C GLN A 157 -20.64 8.74 5.20
N GLU A 158 -20.75 7.49 4.76
CA GLU A 158 -21.67 6.51 5.33
C GLU A 158 -21.02 5.59 6.37
N ARG A 159 -19.70 5.73 6.58
CA ARG A 159 -18.87 4.78 7.35
C ARG A 159 -19.10 3.33 6.89
N ALA A 160 -19.16 3.14 5.57
CA ALA A 160 -19.50 1.87 4.93
C ALA A 160 -18.25 1.10 4.47
N MET A 161 -18.35 -0.22 4.41
CA MET A 161 -17.26 -1.09 3.93
C MET A 161 -17.15 -1.01 2.40
N ILE A 162 -15.96 -0.69 1.88
CA ILE A 162 -15.66 -0.80 0.45
C ILE A 162 -15.30 -2.24 0.15
N ILE A 163 -15.81 -2.81 -0.95
CA ILE A 163 -15.39 -4.10 -1.47
C ILE A 163 -15.14 -3.97 -2.98
N LEU A 164 -13.91 -4.28 -3.38
CA LEU A 164 -13.50 -4.32 -4.78
C LEU A 164 -13.97 -5.62 -5.42
N VAL A 165 -14.60 -5.50 -6.60
CA VAL A 165 -15.16 -6.65 -7.34
C VAL A 165 -14.65 -6.70 -8.78
N ASN A 166 -14.74 -7.90 -9.37
CA ASN A 166 -14.45 -8.18 -10.77
C ASN A 166 -15.41 -9.23 -11.32
N GLN A 167 -15.21 -9.63 -12.57
CA GLN A 167 -16.07 -10.62 -13.25
C GLN A 167 -16.06 -12.01 -12.60
N THR A 168 -15.00 -12.37 -11.87
CA THR A 168 -14.84 -13.67 -11.21
C THR A 168 -15.22 -13.63 -9.73
N THR A 169 -15.66 -12.48 -9.23
CA THR A 169 -16.00 -12.29 -7.83
C THR A 169 -17.27 -13.06 -7.46
N ASN A 170 -17.20 -13.78 -6.34
CA ASN A 170 -18.34 -14.46 -5.73
C ASN A 170 -18.73 -13.72 -4.44
N ILE A 171 -19.88 -13.05 -4.46
CA ILE A 171 -20.35 -12.22 -3.34
C ILE A 171 -20.65 -13.06 -2.10
N THR A 172 -21.28 -14.24 -2.26
CA THR A 172 -21.57 -15.14 -1.14
C THR A 172 -20.30 -15.50 -0.35
N ARG A 173 -19.22 -15.86 -1.07
CA ARG A 173 -17.95 -16.22 -0.44
C ARG A 173 -17.30 -15.04 0.29
N ILE A 174 -17.39 -13.83 -0.27
CA ILE A 174 -16.89 -12.61 0.38
C ILE A 174 -17.67 -12.36 1.67
N MET A 175 -19.00 -12.44 1.61
CA MET A 175 -19.86 -12.21 2.76
C MET A 175 -19.60 -13.20 3.89
N GLU A 176 -19.42 -14.49 3.57
CA GLU A 176 -19.03 -15.52 4.56
C GLU A 176 -17.68 -15.19 5.19
N LYS A 177 -16.67 -14.88 4.37
CA LYS A 177 -15.30 -14.58 4.83
C LYS A 177 -15.27 -13.36 5.75
N LEU A 178 -16.03 -12.32 5.42
CA LEU A 178 -16.11 -11.07 6.19
C LEU A 178 -17.22 -11.07 7.24
N ARG A 179 -17.98 -12.18 7.37
CA ARG A 179 -19.14 -12.32 8.27
C ARG A 179 -20.19 -11.23 8.09
N ILE A 180 -20.38 -10.76 6.86
CA ILE A 180 -21.38 -9.74 6.51
C ILE A 180 -22.76 -10.38 6.56
N ARG A 181 -23.67 -9.77 7.33
CA ARG A 181 -25.06 -10.23 7.48
C ARG A 181 -26.11 -9.24 6.97
N THR A 182 -25.68 -8.16 6.31
CA THR A 182 -26.57 -7.10 5.80
C THR A 182 -27.07 -7.37 4.39
N GLY A 183 -28.25 -6.82 4.09
CA GLY A 183 -28.79 -6.66 2.74
C GLY A 183 -28.64 -5.24 2.18
N ASN A 184 -27.91 -4.35 2.86
CA ASN A 184 -27.71 -2.95 2.44
C ASN A 184 -26.46 -2.84 1.56
N PHE A 185 -26.68 -2.76 0.25
CA PHE A 185 -25.61 -2.68 -0.73
C PHE A 185 -25.74 -1.40 -1.55
N THR A 186 -24.61 -0.78 -1.85
CA THR A 186 -24.51 0.31 -2.83
C THR A 186 -23.57 -0.12 -3.94
N THR A 187 -24.02 -0.16 -5.19
CA THR A 187 -23.16 -0.41 -6.35
C THR A 187 -22.72 0.91 -6.97
N VAL A 188 -21.41 1.07 -7.19
CA VAL A 188 -20.86 2.22 -7.90
C VAL A 188 -20.43 1.79 -9.30
N GLU A 189 -20.92 2.49 -10.32
CA GLU A 189 -20.84 2.04 -11.71
C GLU A 189 -20.45 3.18 -12.66
N THR A 190 -19.48 2.92 -13.52
CA THR A 190 -19.22 3.72 -14.73
C THR A 190 -19.67 2.96 -15.99
N PRO A 191 -19.84 3.65 -17.13
CA PRO A 191 -20.14 2.99 -18.41
C PRO A 191 -19.11 1.93 -18.83
N TYR A 192 -17.87 2.01 -18.34
CA TYR A 192 -16.76 1.14 -18.71
C TYR A 192 -16.89 -0.29 -18.14
N VAL A 193 -17.31 -0.44 -16.89
CA VAL A 193 -17.31 -1.73 -16.15
C VAL A 193 -18.67 -2.43 -16.08
N ASN A 194 -19.56 -2.15 -17.03
CA ASN A 194 -20.96 -2.59 -16.99
C ASN A 194 -21.10 -4.12 -16.84
N GLN A 195 -20.30 -4.92 -17.55
CA GLN A 195 -20.41 -6.40 -17.48
C GLN A 195 -20.09 -6.96 -16.08
N THR A 196 -19.09 -6.40 -15.40
CA THR A 196 -18.76 -6.78 -14.02
C THR A 196 -19.96 -6.53 -13.12
N MET A 197 -20.52 -5.32 -13.19
CA MET A 197 -21.59 -4.91 -12.29
C MET A 197 -22.92 -5.61 -12.57
N LEU A 198 -23.21 -5.95 -13.84
CA LEU A 198 -24.37 -6.79 -14.20
C LEU A 198 -24.34 -8.15 -13.50
N ARG A 199 -23.17 -8.83 -13.48
CA ARG A 199 -23.00 -10.10 -12.77
C ARG A 199 -23.17 -9.96 -11.26
N ILE A 200 -22.69 -8.86 -10.69
CA ILE A 200 -22.83 -8.59 -9.26
C ILE A 200 -24.29 -8.35 -8.90
N HIS A 201 -25.03 -7.57 -9.70
CA HIS A 201 -26.48 -7.39 -9.53
C HIS A 201 -27.25 -8.71 -9.60
N GLU A 202 -26.89 -9.59 -10.53
CA GLU A 202 -27.50 -10.90 -10.64
C GLU A 202 -27.26 -11.75 -9.38
N GLN A 203 -26.04 -11.77 -8.86
CA GLN A 203 -25.71 -12.47 -7.61
C GLN A 203 -26.49 -11.92 -6.42
N LEU A 204 -26.55 -10.59 -6.26
CA LEU A 204 -27.28 -9.94 -5.17
C LEU A 204 -28.78 -10.26 -5.23
N ARG A 205 -29.41 -10.22 -6.41
CA ARG A 205 -30.83 -10.56 -6.59
C ARG A 205 -31.12 -12.03 -6.27
N LYS A 206 -30.19 -12.94 -6.61
CA LYS A 206 -30.33 -14.38 -6.31
C LYS A 206 -30.20 -14.65 -4.81
N GLN A 207 -29.31 -13.94 -4.13
CA GLN A 207 -29.01 -14.16 -2.72
C GLN A 207 -30.01 -13.48 -1.78
N PHE A 208 -30.52 -12.31 -2.15
CA PHE A 208 -31.42 -11.51 -1.32
C PHE A 208 -32.76 -11.32 -2.01
N LYS A 209 -33.82 -11.93 -1.44
CA LYS A 209 -35.21 -11.72 -1.90
C LYS A 209 -35.64 -10.25 -1.81
N GLU A 210 -35.19 -9.55 -0.77
CA GLU A 210 -35.41 -8.11 -0.54
C GLU A 210 -34.06 -7.44 -0.28
N CYS A 211 -33.32 -7.11 -1.35
CA CYS A 211 -32.08 -6.33 -1.24
C CYS A 211 -32.41 -4.83 -1.14
N ASN A 212 -31.86 -4.15 -0.13
CA ASN A 212 -31.78 -2.69 -0.13
C ASN A 212 -30.55 -2.25 -0.96
N CYS A 213 -30.66 -2.46 -2.27
CA CYS A 213 -29.62 -2.24 -3.26
C CYS A 213 -29.78 -0.84 -3.87
N THR A 214 -28.86 0.08 -3.57
CA THR A 214 -28.77 1.39 -4.22
C THR A 214 -27.77 1.35 -5.36
N LYS A 215 -28.12 1.93 -6.51
CA LYS A 215 -27.21 2.05 -7.66
C LYS A 215 -26.77 3.50 -7.83
N VAL A 216 -25.47 3.72 -7.85
CA VAL A 216 -24.85 5.02 -8.08
C VAL A 216 -24.11 4.98 -9.41
N GLN A 217 -24.57 5.79 -10.38
CA GLN A 217 -23.89 5.97 -11.65
C GLN A 217 -22.92 7.16 -11.60
N VAL A 218 -21.71 6.94 -12.10
CA VAL A 218 -20.68 7.97 -12.21
C VAL A 218 -20.61 8.45 -13.66
N ASN A 219 -20.89 9.73 -13.87
CA ASN A 219 -20.86 10.36 -15.19
C ASN A 219 -19.41 10.57 -15.65
N MET A 220 -19.13 10.23 -16.92
CA MET A 220 -17.85 10.48 -17.57
C MET A 220 -17.80 11.91 -18.10
N THR A 221 -17.08 12.77 -17.39
CA THR A 221 -16.83 14.16 -17.77
C THR A 221 -15.54 14.26 -18.57
N ALA A 222 -15.32 15.40 -19.24
CA ALA A 222 -14.04 15.71 -19.86
C ALA A 222 -12.90 15.62 -18.82
N GLU A 223 -13.07 16.24 -17.66
CA GLU A 223 -12.08 16.23 -16.57
C GLU A 223 -11.63 14.81 -16.17
N ARG A 224 -12.57 13.89 -15.95
CA ARG A 224 -12.24 12.49 -15.60
C ARG A 224 -11.54 11.74 -16.73
N ALA A 225 -11.95 11.97 -17.97
CA ALA A 225 -11.29 11.36 -19.12
C ALA A 225 -9.86 11.88 -19.26
N LEU A 226 -9.64 13.18 -19.04
CA LEU A 226 -8.33 13.80 -19.07
C LEU A 226 -7.43 13.28 -17.94
N GLU A 227 -7.94 13.18 -16.72
CA GLU A 227 -7.23 12.60 -15.58
C GLU A 227 -6.79 11.15 -15.87
N ALA A 228 -7.69 10.31 -16.41
CA ALA A 228 -7.35 8.95 -16.78
C ALA A 228 -6.26 8.88 -17.86
N ILE A 229 -6.28 9.79 -18.85
CA ILE A 229 -5.24 9.91 -19.88
C ILE A 229 -3.90 10.29 -19.27
N GLN A 230 -3.88 11.28 -18.37
CA GLN A 230 -2.65 11.73 -17.69
C GLN A 230 -2.03 10.59 -16.87
N ILE A 231 -2.83 9.86 -16.10
CA ILE A 231 -2.36 8.72 -15.33
C ILE A 231 -1.83 7.62 -16.25
N ALA A 232 -2.51 7.33 -17.37
CA ALA A 232 -2.03 6.35 -18.34
C ALA A 232 -0.70 6.77 -18.97
N GLU A 233 -0.55 8.04 -19.31
CA GLU A 233 0.68 8.62 -19.87
C GLU A 233 1.85 8.53 -18.88
N GLU A 234 1.66 8.92 -17.63
CA GLU A 234 2.66 8.75 -16.56
C GLU A 234 3.11 7.29 -16.43
N LYS A 235 2.16 6.34 -16.39
CA LYS A 235 2.49 4.91 -16.29
C LYS A 235 3.22 4.38 -17.52
N ILE A 236 2.86 4.85 -18.71
CA ILE A 236 3.56 4.46 -19.95
C ILE A 236 4.99 5.01 -19.96
N ASN A 237 5.22 6.24 -19.49
CA ASN A 237 6.56 6.81 -19.39
C ASN A 237 7.43 6.00 -18.41
N THR A 238 6.91 5.67 -17.22
CA THR A 238 7.62 4.76 -16.29
C THR A 238 7.89 3.39 -16.92
N ALA A 239 6.93 2.85 -17.67
CA ALA A 239 7.10 1.57 -18.35
C ALA A 239 8.23 1.61 -19.40
N LYS A 240 8.35 2.71 -20.16
CA LYS A 240 9.43 2.94 -21.13
C LYS A 240 10.80 2.95 -20.48
N GLU A 241 10.97 3.76 -19.44
CA GLU A 241 12.25 3.90 -18.73
C GLU A 241 12.73 2.55 -18.19
N LEU A 242 11.83 1.76 -17.61
CA LEU A 242 12.18 0.42 -17.11
C LEU A 242 12.44 -0.58 -18.24
N ALA A 243 11.76 -0.45 -19.37
CA ALA A 243 11.91 -1.33 -20.52
C ALA A 243 13.29 -1.25 -21.18
N GLU A 244 13.98 -0.10 -21.12
CA GLU A 244 15.31 0.10 -21.71
C GLU A 244 16.34 -0.93 -21.21
N ASN A 245 16.19 -1.38 -19.96
CA ASN A 245 17.09 -2.33 -19.31
C ASN A 245 16.50 -3.73 -19.17
N ALA A 246 15.31 -3.97 -19.72
CA ALA A 246 14.60 -5.24 -19.59
C ALA A 246 14.88 -6.18 -20.76
N THR A 247 14.76 -7.49 -20.52
CA THR A 247 15.09 -8.53 -21.50
C THR A 247 13.87 -9.31 -21.98
N ASN A 248 12.73 -9.16 -21.32
CA ASN A 248 11.53 -9.92 -21.62
C ASN A 248 10.92 -9.49 -22.97
N PRO A 249 10.81 -10.41 -23.96
CA PRO A 249 10.35 -10.06 -25.31
C PRO A 249 8.88 -9.62 -25.37
N ALA A 250 8.07 -9.92 -24.33
CA ALA A 250 6.69 -9.48 -24.29
C ALA A 250 6.55 -7.96 -24.05
N ILE A 251 7.59 -7.31 -23.52
CA ILE A 251 7.57 -5.89 -23.14
C ILE A 251 7.33 -4.99 -24.34
N GLU A 252 8.09 -5.19 -25.43
CA GLU A 252 8.00 -4.35 -26.64
C GLU A 252 6.58 -4.33 -27.20
N ASN A 253 5.98 -5.50 -27.38
CA ASN A 253 4.61 -5.62 -27.90
C ASN A 253 3.58 -5.03 -26.93
N LEU A 254 3.71 -5.26 -25.62
CA LEU A 254 2.78 -4.69 -24.63
C LEU A 254 2.86 -3.16 -24.58
N LEU A 255 4.07 -2.62 -24.70
CA LEU A 255 4.30 -1.18 -24.70
C LEU A 255 3.72 -0.52 -25.95
N ALA A 256 3.94 -1.11 -27.13
CA ALA A 256 3.32 -0.64 -28.38
C ALA A 256 1.78 -0.64 -28.32
N ILE A 257 1.18 -1.68 -27.72
CA ILE A 257 -0.27 -1.71 -27.49
C ILE A 257 -0.71 -0.60 -26.53
N ALA A 258 0.03 -0.38 -25.44
CA ALA A 258 -0.29 0.67 -24.47
C ALA A 258 -0.23 2.07 -25.09
N GLU A 259 0.83 2.36 -25.85
CA GLU A 259 1.00 3.63 -26.55
C GLU A 259 -0.11 3.89 -27.56
N LYS A 260 -0.45 2.89 -28.38
CA LYS A 260 -1.56 2.99 -29.33
C LYS A 260 -2.88 3.28 -28.61
N GLN A 261 -3.16 2.57 -27.52
CA GLN A 261 -4.39 2.80 -26.74
C GLN A 261 -4.43 4.20 -26.12
N LEU A 262 -3.28 4.76 -25.71
CA LEU A 262 -3.18 6.12 -25.22
C LEU A 262 -3.45 7.14 -26.34
N GLU A 263 -2.93 6.92 -27.53
CA GLU A 263 -3.20 7.74 -28.72
C GLU A 263 -4.69 7.72 -29.07
N ASP A 264 -5.28 6.52 -29.18
CA ASP A 264 -6.71 6.35 -29.43
C ASP A 264 -7.56 7.04 -28.33
N ALA A 265 -7.10 7.02 -27.07
CA ALA A 265 -7.77 7.71 -25.96
C ALA A 265 -7.75 9.25 -26.13
N LYS A 266 -6.60 9.81 -26.53
CA LYS A 266 -6.43 11.25 -26.79
C LYS A 266 -7.31 11.69 -27.98
N ASP A 267 -7.43 10.88 -29.02
CA ASP A 267 -8.32 11.15 -30.16
C ASP A 267 -9.81 11.09 -29.78
N ALA A 268 -10.20 10.07 -29.02
CA ALA A 268 -11.56 9.98 -28.48
C ALA A 268 -11.90 11.19 -27.59
N TYR A 269 -10.94 11.68 -26.81
CA TYR A 269 -11.11 12.88 -25.99
C TYR A 269 -11.34 14.13 -26.86
N ASN A 270 -10.51 14.34 -27.87
CA ASN A 270 -10.60 15.49 -28.78
C ASN A 270 -11.92 15.51 -29.58
N THR A 271 -12.53 14.35 -29.80
CA THR A 271 -13.83 14.22 -30.47
C THR A 271 -15.03 14.23 -29.52
N GLY A 272 -14.83 14.54 -28.23
CA GLY A 272 -15.89 14.64 -27.21
C GLY A 272 -16.43 13.29 -26.73
N LYS A 273 -15.80 12.17 -27.10
CA LYS A 273 -16.21 10.80 -26.71
C LYS A 273 -15.56 10.40 -25.38
N TYR A 274 -15.85 11.16 -24.31
CA TYR A 274 -15.16 11.02 -23.03
C TYR A 274 -15.25 9.64 -22.39
N GLY A 275 -16.38 8.93 -22.53
CA GLY A 275 -16.50 7.55 -22.02
C GLY A 275 -15.58 6.56 -22.74
N LEU A 276 -15.39 6.73 -24.06
CA LEU A 276 -14.46 5.92 -24.84
C LEU A 276 -13.01 6.27 -24.50
N ALA A 277 -12.70 7.57 -24.42
CA ALA A 277 -11.39 8.07 -24.02
C ALA A 277 -10.95 7.51 -22.66
N TYR A 278 -11.83 7.58 -21.66
CA TYR A 278 -11.61 7.00 -20.34
C TYR A 278 -11.34 5.49 -20.42
N GLY A 279 -12.18 4.74 -21.13
CA GLY A 279 -12.01 3.28 -21.25
C GLY A 279 -10.69 2.86 -21.93
N LEU A 280 -10.28 3.58 -22.97
CA LEU A 280 -9.01 3.36 -23.67
C LEU A 280 -7.80 3.71 -22.78
N ALA A 281 -7.87 4.82 -22.04
CA ALA A 281 -6.82 5.22 -21.09
C ALA A 281 -6.64 4.18 -19.97
N ILE A 282 -7.73 3.66 -19.39
CA ILE A 282 -7.64 2.59 -18.38
C ILE A 282 -7.02 1.31 -18.95
N ALA A 283 -7.33 0.97 -20.21
CA ALA A 283 -6.72 -0.18 -20.88
C ALA A 283 -5.22 0.03 -21.14
N ALA A 284 -4.83 1.20 -21.65
CA ALA A 284 -3.44 1.60 -21.89
C ALA A 284 -2.61 1.52 -20.60
N LYS A 285 -3.12 2.12 -19.53
CA LYS A 285 -2.54 2.07 -18.20
C LYS A 285 -2.36 0.63 -17.70
N SER A 286 -3.38 -0.22 -17.84
CA SER A 286 -3.31 -1.62 -17.40
C SER A 286 -2.21 -2.39 -18.12
N LYS A 287 -1.97 -2.09 -19.41
CA LYS A 287 -0.86 -2.68 -20.18
C LYS A 287 0.50 -2.18 -19.70
N ALA A 288 0.62 -0.88 -19.43
CA ALA A 288 1.83 -0.29 -18.86
C ALA A 288 2.19 -0.89 -17.50
N GLU A 289 1.22 -1.13 -16.61
CA GLU A 289 1.44 -1.80 -15.32
C GLU A 289 1.99 -3.23 -15.49
N VAL A 290 1.57 -3.96 -16.52
CA VAL A 290 2.15 -5.28 -16.83
C VAL A 290 3.60 -5.14 -17.28
N VAL A 291 3.91 -4.14 -18.11
CA VAL A 291 5.30 -3.87 -18.54
C VAL A 291 6.18 -3.52 -17.34
N ILE A 292 5.75 -2.60 -16.47
CA ILE A 292 6.49 -2.21 -15.25
C ILE A 292 6.80 -3.45 -14.39
N ARG A 293 5.82 -4.35 -14.23
CA ARG A 293 6.02 -5.60 -13.47
C ARG A 293 7.07 -6.50 -14.10
N LEU A 294 6.96 -6.78 -15.41
CA LEU A 294 7.88 -7.66 -16.12
C LEU A 294 9.30 -7.08 -16.15
N ALA A 295 9.44 -5.79 -16.46
CA ALA A 295 10.71 -5.09 -16.46
C ALA A 295 11.35 -5.07 -15.06
N GLY A 296 10.55 -4.77 -14.03
CA GLY A 296 11.01 -4.81 -12.65
C GLY A 296 11.48 -6.20 -12.19
N GLU A 297 10.81 -7.27 -12.62
CA GLU A 297 11.26 -8.66 -12.36
C GLU A 297 12.62 -8.97 -13.01
N ASP A 298 12.84 -8.53 -14.26
CA ASP A 298 14.11 -8.71 -14.95
C ASP A 298 15.24 -7.94 -14.26
N ILE A 299 15.00 -6.65 -13.94
CA ILE A 299 15.96 -5.80 -13.25
C ILE A 299 16.34 -6.41 -11.89
N ARG A 300 15.37 -6.89 -11.11
CA ARG A 300 15.65 -7.57 -9.82
C ARG A 300 16.52 -8.81 -10.00
N LYS A 301 16.27 -9.64 -11.02
CA LYS A 301 17.09 -10.83 -11.31
C LYS A 301 18.51 -10.45 -11.71
N MET A 302 18.70 -9.37 -12.47
CA MET A 302 20.03 -8.88 -12.84
C MET A 302 20.80 -8.40 -11.61
N ILE A 303 20.16 -7.58 -10.76
CA ILE A 303 20.75 -7.10 -9.52
C ILE A 303 21.14 -8.27 -8.61
N ALA A 304 20.24 -9.23 -8.39
CA ALA A 304 20.50 -10.38 -7.53
C ALA A 304 21.78 -11.17 -7.91
N LYS A 305 22.08 -11.25 -9.21
CA LYS A 305 23.24 -11.97 -9.76
C LYS A 305 24.53 -11.13 -9.76
N ASN A 306 24.46 -9.82 -9.57
CA ASN A 306 25.60 -8.92 -9.65
C ASN A 306 25.88 -8.27 -8.28
N THR A 307 26.92 -8.75 -7.60
CA THR A 307 27.33 -8.26 -6.27
C THR A 307 27.60 -6.77 -6.24
N LYS A 308 28.27 -6.23 -7.27
CA LYS A 308 28.55 -4.79 -7.38
C LYS A 308 27.26 -3.98 -7.44
N MET A 309 26.33 -4.36 -8.34
CA MET A 309 25.04 -3.66 -8.49
C MET A 309 24.21 -3.73 -7.21
N ARG A 310 24.21 -4.86 -6.49
CA ARG A 310 23.56 -4.98 -5.19
C ARG A 310 24.10 -3.98 -4.18
N LEU A 311 25.42 -3.94 -4.02
CA LEU A 311 26.09 -3.05 -3.08
C LEU A 311 25.86 -1.58 -3.45
N GLU A 312 25.98 -1.21 -4.73
CA GLU A 312 25.74 0.15 -5.21
C GLU A 312 24.28 0.59 -4.97
N ARG A 313 23.31 -0.27 -5.29
CA ARG A 313 21.88 0.02 -5.04
C ARG A 313 21.59 0.19 -3.56
N GLU A 314 22.18 -0.64 -2.72
CA GLU A 314 22.02 -0.52 -1.27
C GLU A 314 22.66 0.75 -0.70
N ILE A 315 23.84 1.15 -1.20
CA ILE A 315 24.44 2.42 -0.80
C ILE A 315 23.55 3.60 -1.16
N VAL A 316 22.94 3.61 -2.35
CA VAL A 316 22.01 4.68 -2.75
C VAL A 316 20.80 4.76 -1.80
N ARG A 317 20.26 3.61 -1.39
CA ARG A 317 19.17 3.51 -0.39
C ARG A 317 19.58 4.13 0.94
N ILE A 318 20.69 3.67 1.49
CA ILE A 318 21.20 4.11 2.79
C ILE A 318 21.58 5.58 2.77
N GLU A 319 22.18 6.08 1.68
CA GLU A 319 22.61 7.47 1.57
C GLU A 319 21.44 8.45 1.71
N ALA A 320 20.26 8.14 1.16
CA ALA A 320 19.06 8.96 1.35
C ALA A 320 18.60 8.99 2.82
N GLN A 321 18.67 7.85 3.52
CA GLN A 321 18.34 7.74 4.94
C GLN A 321 19.30 8.56 5.81
N ILE A 322 20.61 8.48 5.54
CA ILE A 322 21.63 9.27 6.24
C ILE A 322 21.38 10.76 6.03
N ARG A 323 21.16 11.20 4.78
CA ARG A 323 20.92 12.61 4.46
C ARG A 323 19.73 13.19 5.21
N VAL A 324 18.61 12.47 5.30
CA VAL A 324 17.44 12.98 6.04
C VAL A 324 17.69 13.04 7.54
N MET A 325 18.35 12.03 8.12
CA MET A 325 18.71 12.02 9.54
C MET A 325 19.65 13.18 9.89
N GLU A 326 20.68 13.41 9.06
CA GLU A 326 21.62 14.53 9.21
C GLU A 326 20.91 15.89 9.15
N ARG A 327 20.05 16.08 8.14
CA ARG A 327 19.24 17.30 7.98
C ARG A 327 18.34 17.55 9.20
N LEU A 328 17.84 16.50 9.82
CA LEU A 328 17.05 16.56 11.05
C LEU A 328 17.93 16.67 12.31
N GLY A 329 19.25 16.74 12.17
CA GLY A 329 20.20 16.97 13.27
C GLY A 329 20.56 15.73 14.08
N VAL A 330 20.30 14.54 13.55
CA VAL A 330 20.85 13.29 14.11
C VAL A 330 22.33 13.22 13.78
N ASN A 331 23.16 12.85 14.76
CA ASN A 331 24.59 12.64 14.52
C ASN A 331 24.80 11.36 13.71
N VAL A 332 25.25 11.51 12.46
CA VAL A 332 25.50 10.41 11.51
C VAL A 332 26.97 10.28 11.10
N THR A 333 27.90 10.94 11.80
CA THR A 333 29.32 11.02 11.38
C THR A 333 29.95 9.65 11.15
N VAL A 334 29.72 8.69 12.05
CA VAL A 334 30.25 7.32 11.92
C VAL A 334 29.64 6.59 10.73
N ALA A 335 28.34 6.77 10.49
CA ALA A 335 27.66 6.16 9.34
C ALA A 335 28.20 6.70 8.01
N LEU A 336 28.46 8.01 7.92
CA LEU A 336 29.08 8.64 6.75
C LEU A 336 30.49 8.09 6.48
N GLN A 337 31.30 7.92 7.52
CA GLN A 337 32.65 7.35 7.38
C GLN A 337 32.62 5.90 6.87
N LEU A 338 31.72 5.07 7.42
CA LEU A 338 31.53 3.68 6.97
C LEU A 338 31.05 3.65 5.51
N MET A 339 30.11 4.51 5.14
CA MET A 339 29.60 4.61 3.77
C MET A 339 30.72 4.96 2.76
N GLU A 340 31.60 5.90 3.09
CA GLU A 340 32.73 6.26 2.21
C GLU A 340 33.76 5.13 2.09
N GLN A 341 34.02 4.38 3.16
CA GLN A 341 34.86 3.18 3.10
C GLN A 341 34.25 2.10 2.20
N ILE A 342 32.92 1.88 2.29
CA ILE A 342 32.22 0.94 1.41
C ILE A 342 32.31 1.39 -0.06
N LYS A 343 32.06 2.68 -0.34
CA LYS A 343 32.20 3.22 -1.70
C LYS A 343 33.61 3.04 -2.24
N ALA A 344 34.65 3.20 -1.41
CA ALA A 344 36.03 2.94 -1.80
C ALA A 344 36.29 1.44 -2.08
N ALA A 345 35.81 0.55 -1.21
CA ALA A 345 35.94 -0.90 -1.41
C ALA A 345 35.26 -1.36 -2.71
N ILE A 346 34.04 -0.86 -3.00
CA ILE A 346 33.33 -1.12 -4.26
C ILE A 346 34.14 -0.65 -5.47
N ARG A 347 34.70 0.57 -5.43
CA ARG A 347 35.55 1.10 -6.52
C ARG A 347 36.80 0.25 -6.76
N ASN A 348 37.37 -0.31 -5.70
CA ASN A 348 38.55 -1.17 -5.78
C ASN A 348 38.22 -2.64 -6.12
N GLY A 349 36.94 -3.00 -6.23
CA GLY A 349 36.50 -4.37 -6.48
C GLY A 349 36.62 -5.30 -5.27
N ASP A 350 36.87 -4.76 -4.07
CA ASP A 350 36.95 -5.50 -2.82
C ASP A 350 35.55 -5.67 -2.21
N TYR A 351 34.77 -6.56 -2.82
CA TYR A 351 33.36 -6.75 -2.46
C TYR A 351 33.15 -7.45 -1.12
N ASP A 352 34.11 -8.25 -0.66
CA ASP A 352 34.03 -8.94 0.63
C ASP A 352 34.14 -7.92 1.77
N THR A 353 35.15 -7.04 1.72
CA THR A 353 35.27 -5.92 2.66
C THR A 353 34.05 -5.00 2.60
N ALA A 354 33.53 -4.71 1.40
CA ALA A 354 32.33 -3.89 1.24
C ALA A 354 31.11 -4.51 1.93
N GLN A 355 30.92 -5.83 1.85
CA GLN A 355 29.83 -6.54 2.51
C GLN A 355 29.97 -6.53 4.03
N GLU A 356 31.17 -6.77 4.56
CA GLU A 356 31.42 -6.71 6.00
C GLU A 356 31.15 -5.32 6.57
N LEU A 357 31.62 -4.28 5.88
CA LEU A 357 31.36 -2.89 6.26
C LEU A 357 29.87 -2.53 6.15
N MET A 358 29.14 -3.10 5.19
CA MET A 358 27.70 -2.88 5.06
C MET A 358 26.93 -3.35 6.28
N VAL A 359 27.30 -4.51 6.86
CA VAL A 359 26.69 -5.01 8.11
C VAL A 359 26.88 -4.00 9.23
N LYS A 360 28.10 -3.46 9.40
CA LYS A 360 28.40 -2.43 10.40
C LYS A 360 27.63 -1.14 10.14
N LEU A 361 27.48 -0.74 8.88
CA LEU A 361 26.72 0.45 8.51
C LEU A 361 25.24 0.31 8.87
N ARG A 362 24.61 -0.85 8.62
CA ARG A 362 23.21 -1.10 9.00
C ARG A 362 23.00 -1.02 10.52
N GLU A 363 23.90 -1.60 11.30
CA GLU A 363 23.86 -1.51 12.77
C GLU A 363 24.02 -0.07 13.27
N GLN A 364 24.95 0.68 12.66
CA GLN A 364 25.15 2.08 12.99
C GLN A 364 23.94 2.93 12.59
N LEU A 365 23.32 2.70 11.43
CA LEU A 365 22.10 3.38 10.99
C LEU A 365 20.96 3.19 11.98
N ARG A 366 20.75 1.94 12.42
CA ARG A 366 19.77 1.63 13.46
C ARG A 366 20.03 2.40 14.74
N THR A 367 21.29 2.45 15.17
CA THR A 367 21.70 3.20 16.37
C THR A 367 21.43 4.69 16.22
N CYS A 368 21.79 5.29 15.07
CA CYS A 368 21.51 6.68 14.76
C CYS A 368 20.01 6.98 14.79
N TYR A 369 19.20 6.16 14.12
CA TYR A 369 17.76 6.37 14.05
C TYR A 369 17.11 6.23 15.43
N MET A 370 17.37 5.13 16.14
CA MET A 370 16.77 4.86 17.45
C MET A 370 17.19 5.90 18.51
N GLY A 371 18.45 6.32 18.51
CA GLY A 371 18.95 7.38 19.40
C GLY A 371 18.52 8.80 18.98
N GLY A 372 18.13 8.98 17.71
CA GLY A 372 17.75 10.27 17.14
C GLY A 372 16.24 10.50 17.06
N LYS A 373 15.38 9.54 17.47
CA LYS A 373 13.92 9.63 17.30
C LYS A 373 13.33 10.90 17.90
N ASP A 374 13.73 11.29 19.11
CA ASP A 374 13.17 12.46 19.79
C ASP A 374 13.54 13.76 19.06
N ILE A 375 14.78 13.86 18.57
CA ILE A 375 15.26 14.99 17.76
C ILE A 375 14.47 15.09 16.45
N ILE A 376 14.20 13.94 15.81
CA ILE A 376 13.38 13.89 14.59
C ILE A 376 11.96 14.36 14.88
N LYS A 377 11.33 13.86 15.95
CA LYS A 377 9.96 14.23 16.34
C LYS A 377 9.82 15.72 16.60
N GLU A 378 10.76 16.34 17.31
CA GLU A 378 10.76 17.78 17.58
C GLU A 378 10.81 18.65 16.32
N LYS A 379 11.50 18.19 15.27
CA LYS A 379 11.64 18.91 13.99
C LYS A 379 10.62 18.50 12.93
N SER A 380 9.93 17.39 13.15
CA SER A 380 8.89 16.90 12.25
C SER A 380 7.71 17.88 12.26
N HIS A 381 7.37 18.42 11.09
CA HIS A 381 6.14 19.18 10.92
C HIS A 381 5.05 18.17 10.55
N MET A 382 4.15 17.85 11.48
CA MET A 382 2.99 17.03 11.12
C MET A 382 2.17 17.77 10.05
N PRO A 383 1.81 17.13 8.92
CA PRO A 383 0.81 17.69 8.03
C PRO A 383 -0.46 17.90 8.85
N VAL A 384 -0.98 19.14 8.84
CA VAL A 384 -2.24 19.48 9.49
C VAL A 384 -3.33 18.66 8.80
N GLY A 385 -3.66 17.50 9.36
CA GLY A 385 -4.78 16.69 8.92
C GLY A 385 -6.01 17.57 8.84
N GLY A 386 -6.61 17.65 7.66
CA GLY A 386 -7.72 18.54 7.33
C GLY A 386 -8.82 18.43 8.36
N ARG A 387 -8.83 19.35 9.33
CA ARG A 387 -9.94 19.58 10.25
C ARG A 387 -11.11 20.12 9.43
N ARG A 388 -11.87 19.23 8.80
CA ARG A 388 -13.31 19.47 8.68
C ARG A 388 -13.95 18.75 9.86
N LYS A 389 -14.11 19.50 10.96
CA LYS A 389 -15.08 19.19 12.00
C LYS A 389 -16.49 19.14 11.36
N PRO A 390 -17.42 18.35 11.93
CA PRO A 390 -18.65 17.86 11.30
C PRO A 390 -19.53 18.94 10.67
#